data_AF-A0A2D4GFH0-F1
#
_entry.id   AF-A0A2D4GFH0-F1
#
_cell.length_a   1.000
_cell.length_b   1.000
_cell.length_c   1.000
_cell.angle_alpha   90.00
_cell.angle_beta   90.00
_cell.angle_gamma   90.00
#
_symmetry.space_group_name_H-M   'P 1'
#
loop_
_entity.id
_entity.type
_entity.pdbx_description
1 polymer ?
#
loop_
_entity_poly.entity_id
_entity_poly.type
_entity_poly.pdbx_seq_one_letter_code
_entity_poly.pdbx_strand_id
1 'polypeptide(L)'
;IAPVDRSRGFCKTRANALPTGAMLAFLARNMAKPSSWLKPVALRKLRGRYTTHQQGLPHLPVPPLHQTLDRYLLTLEPVISEEELTHTKDLVRDFRKPGGVGDRLQKGLERKARKTENWLSEWWLKTAYLAYRLPVVIHSSPGVVLPKQDFLDRQGQLRFAAKMIEGALDFKTMIDNETLPVEYLGGKPLCMNQYYQILSSCRIPGPKHDSVVNYAKGKKSPTHITVVHNFQFFQLDVYSSDGSPLTTDQIFIQLEKIWNTSLQTNKEPIGILTSNHRNSWAKAYNNLIKDKTNKESVRTIEKSIFTVCLDAPIPRVSDDVYKSRVAAQM
;
A
#
# COMPACT_ATOMS: atom_id res chain seq x y z
N ILE A 1 -10.13 7.21 68.89
CA ILE A 1 -8.88 6.74 69.56
C ILE A 1 -7.75 6.87 68.54
N ALA A 2 -6.58 7.33 68.99
CA ALA A 2 -5.45 7.73 68.14
C ALA A 2 -4.73 6.52 67.46
N PRO A 3 -3.93 6.75 66.39
CA PRO A 3 -3.20 5.69 65.69
C PRO A 3 -1.91 5.28 66.42
N VAL A 4 -1.37 4.11 66.07
CA VAL A 4 -0.03 3.68 66.50
C VAL A 4 0.94 3.69 65.30
N ASP A 5 1.98 4.50 65.43
CA ASP A 5 3.14 4.62 64.54
C ASP A 5 4.36 3.93 65.19
N ARG A 6 5.42 3.69 64.38
CA ARG A 6 6.81 3.30 64.76
C ARG A 6 7.02 1.84 65.14
N SER A 7 8.16 1.19 64.85
CA SER A 7 9.29 1.43 63.92
C SER A 7 10.20 0.16 63.94
N ARG A 8 11.31 -0.05 63.21
CA ARG A 8 12.24 0.80 62.41
C ARG A 8 12.80 -0.03 61.24
N GLY A 9 13.40 0.64 60.23
CA GLY A 9 14.42 0.00 59.40
C GLY A 9 14.95 0.80 58.21
N PHE A 10 15.47 2.02 58.41
CA PHE A 10 16.23 2.72 57.36
C PHE A 10 17.57 2.02 57.10
N CYS A 11 17.94 1.84 55.82
CA CYS A 11 19.35 1.82 55.43
C CYS A 11 19.60 2.95 54.42
N LYS A 12 20.64 3.75 54.67
CA LYS A 12 20.94 4.96 53.89
C LYS A 12 21.75 4.64 52.63
N THR A 13 21.58 5.50 51.64
CA THR A 13 22.40 5.61 50.44
C THR A 13 23.91 5.69 50.73
N ARG A 14 24.70 5.04 49.88
CA ARG A 14 26.05 5.52 49.52
C ARG A 14 26.08 5.72 48.00
N ALA A 15 26.23 6.96 47.58
CA ALA A 15 26.65 7.26 46.22
C ALA A 15 28.15 7.00 46.12
N ASN A 16 28.57 6.19 45.14
CA ASN A 16 29.96 6.14 44.68
C ASN A 16 29.95 6.46 43.18
N ALA A 17 30.60 7.56 42.82
CA ALA A 17 30.84 7.90 41.43
C ALA A 17 31.90 6.97 40.83
N LEU A 18 31.67 6.51 39.60
CA LEU A 18 32.64 5.81 38.76
C LEU A 18 32.60 6.42 37.33
N PRO A 19 33.69 6.30 36.56
CA PRO A 19 34.26 7.51 35.95
C PRO A 19 33.76 7.84 34.54
N THR A 20 33.98 9.11 34.18
CA THR A 20 33.62 9.82 32.94
C THR A 20 34.33 9.34 31.66
N GLY A 21 34.74 8.07 31.58
CA GLY A 21 35.47 7.49 30.44
C GLY A 21 34.65 6.57 29.51
N ALA A 22 33.52 6.00 29.97
CA ALA A 22 32.84 4.93 29.24
C ALA A 22 31.77 5.40 28.23
N MET A 23 31.33 6.66 28.29
CA MET A 23 30.16 7.14 27.53
C MET A 23 30.49 7.60 26.08
N LEU A 24 31.77 7.78 25.74
CA LEU A 24 32.21 8.14 24.38
C LEU A 24 32.48 6.94 23.46
N ALA A 25 32.75 5.74 24.02
CA ALA A 25 33.09 4.56 23.22
C ALA A 25 31.88 3.89 22.52
N PHE A 26 30.65 4.14 22.99
CA PHE A 26 29.43 3.55 22.43
C PHE A 26 28.80 4.39 21.30
N LEU A 27 29.10 5.68 21.24
CA LEU A 27 28.57 6.61 20.21
C LEU A 27 29.35 6.58 18.89
N ALA A 28 30.54 5.96 18.86
CA ALA A 28 31.41 5.91 17.68
C ALA A 28 31.20 4.68 16.75
N ARG A 29 30.19 3.82 17.01
CA ARG A 29 29.94 2.60 16.20
C ARG A 29 28.65 2.60 15.38
N ASN A 30 27.80 3.63 15.51
CA ASN A 30 26.60 3.83 14.69
C ASN A 30 26.75 5.00 13.70
N MET A 31 27.93 5.16 13.10
CA MET A 31 27.96 5.73 11.75
C MET A 31 27.25 4.74 10.83
N ALA A 32 25.99 5.03 10.52
CA ALA A 32 25.25 4.29 9.51
C ALA A 32 26.10 4.27 8.23
N LYS A 33 26.57 3.08 7.83
CA LYS A 33 27.13 2.91 6.49
C LYS A 33 26.08 3.46 5.51
N PRO A 34 26.44 4.37 4.58
CA PRO A 34 25.47 4.91 3.65
C PRO A 34 24.76 3.72 2.99
N SER A 35 23.45 3.65 3.18
CA SER A 35 22.59 2.63 2.57
C SER A 35 22.94 2.61 1.10
N SER A 36 23.37 1.46 0.57
CA SER A 36 23.96 1.40 -0.75
C SER A 36 23.07 2.12 -1.75
N TRP A 37 23.61 3.18 -2.37
CA TRP A 37 22.98 3.88 -3.48
C TRP A 37 22.39 2.81 -4.40
N LEU A 38 21.11 2.97 -4.77
CA LEU A 38 20.44 2.07 -5.70
C LEU A 38 21.39 1.86 -6.87
N LYS A 39 21.80 0.61 -7.11
CA LYS A 39 22.75 0.29 -8.18
C LYS A 39 22.22 0.94 -9.46
N PRO A 40 23.08 1.64 -10.24
CA PRO A 40 22.63 2.46 -11.36
C PRO A 40 21.65 1.66 -12.22
N VAL A 41 20.44 2.22 -12.38
CA VAL A 41 19.31 1.50 -12.96
C VAL A 41 19.73 1.00 -14.33
N ALA A 42 19.69 -0.32 -14.52
CA ALA A 42 20.07 -0.92 -15.79
C ALA A 42 19.10 -0.44 -16.88
N LEU A 43 19.58 0.49 -17.71
CA LEU A 43 18.83 1.15 -18.79
C LEU A 43 18.38 0.18 -19.90
N ARG A 44 18.91 -1.06 -19.91
CA ARG A 44 18.59 -2.10 -20.88
C ARG A 44 17.63 -3.12 -20.29
N LYS A 45 16.46 -3.25 -20.90
CA LYS A 45 15.45 -4.27 -20.57
C LYS A 45 16.02 -5.69 -20.64
N LEU A 46 15.95 -6.43 -19.54
CA LEU A 46 16.38 -7.82 -19.41
C LEU A 46 15.22 -8.78 -19.69
N ARG A 47 14.77 -8.81 -20.96
CA ARG A 47 13.59 -9.59 -21.40
C ARG A 47 13.61 -11.01 -20.86
N GLY A 48 12.53 -11.41 -20.21
CA GLY A 48 12.31 -12.79 -19.75
C GLY A 48 12.89 -13.08 -18.38
N ARG A 49 13.72 -12.19 -17.79
CA ARG A 49 14.19 -12.32 -16.40
C ARG A 49 13.02 -12.44 -15.42
N TYR A 50 11.99 -11.61 -15.60
CA TYR A 50 10.77 -11.69 -14.79
C TYR A 50 10.06 -13.03 -14.97
N THR A 51 9.85 -13.47 -16.23
CA THR A 51 9.14 -14.71 -16.55
C THR A 51 9.85 -15.94 -16.00
N THR A 52 11.17 -16.08 -16.23
CA THR A 52 11.99 -17.17 -15.70
C THR A 52 11.95 -17.20 -14.17
N HIS A 53 12.02 -16.02 -13.52
CA HIS A 53 11.89 -15.92 -12.08
C HIS A 53 10.51 -16.38 -11.57
N GLN A 54 9.41 -15.91 -12.18
CA GLN A 54 8.06 -16.33 -11.78
C GLN A 54 7.81 -17.83 -12.02
N GLN A 55 8.32 -18.41 -13.11
CA GLN A 55 8.20 -19.83 -13.42
C GLN A 55 9.01 -20.73 -12.46
N GLY A 56 10.06 -20.20 -11.83
CA GLY A 56 10.84 -20.90 -10.81
C GLY A 56 10.21 -20.93 -9.41
N LEU A 57 9.07 -20.26 -9.20
CA LEU A 57 8.41 -20.21 -7.89
C LEU A 57 7.47 -21.42 -7.69
N PRO A 58 7.37 -21.96 -6.46
CA PRO A 58 6.40 -23.01 -6.16
C PRO A 58 4.97 -22.46 -6.21
N HIS A 59 4.05 -23.26 -6.77
CA HIS A 59 2.62 -22.96 -6.71
C HIS A 59 2.10 -22.95 -5.26
N LEU A 60 1.04 -22.16 -5.01
CA LEU A 60 0.39 -22.12 -3.71
C LEU A 60 -0.21 -23.51 -3.38
N PRO A 61 0.21 -24.19 -2.31
CA PRO A 61 -0.31 -25.52 -1.97
C PRO A 61 -1.76 -25.46 -1.51
N VAL A 62 -2.43 -26.62 -1.53
CA VAL A 62 -3.68 -26.85 -0.77
C VAL A 62 -3.30 -27.67 0.46
N PRO A 63 -3.42 -27.13 1.69
CA PRO A 63 -3.11 -27.90 2.90
C PRO A 63 -4.02 -29.13 3.06
N PRO A 64 -3.57 -30.19 3.75
CA PRO A 64 -4.42 -31.33 4.08
C PRO A 64 -5.62 -30.90 4.95
N LEU A 65 -6.82 -31.36 4.58
CA LEU A 65 -8.06 -31.00 5.25
C LEU A 65 -8.01 -31.20 6.78
N HIS A 66 -7.53 -32.37 7.23
CA HIS A 66 -7.43 -32.69 8.66
C HIS A 66 -6.52 -31.70 9.40
N GLN A 67 -5.32 -31.41 8.87
CA GLN A 67 -4.39 -30.45 9.45
C GLN A 67 -4.99 -29.04 9.58
N THR A 68 -5.76 -28.60 8.58
CA THR A 68 -6.48 -27.32 8.63
C THR A 68 -7.55 -27.31 9.71
N LEU A 69 -8.36 -28.37 9.81
CA LEU A 69 -9.45 -28.48 10.77
C LEU A 69 -8.97 -28.60 12.23
N ASP A 70 -7.87 -29.32 12.46
CA ASP A 70 -7.28 -29.45 13.80
C ASP A 70 -6.67 -28.11 14.26
N ARG A 71 -6.00 -27.38 13.36
CA ARG A 71 -5.52 -26.01 13.64
C ARG A 71 -6.65 -25.01 13.85
N TYR A 72 -7.76 -25.14 13.13
CA TYR A 72 -8.95 -24.32 13.32
C TYR A 72 -9.52 -24.48 14.73
N LEU A 73 -9.69 -25.71 15.22
CA LEU A 73 -10.16 -25.98 16.58
C LEU A 73 -9.21 -25.42 17.65
N LEU A 74 -7.89 -25.61 17.50
CA LEU A 74 -6.88 -25.04 18.40
C LEU A 74 -6.86 -23.50 18.41
N THR A 75 -7.25 -22.86 17.30
CA THR A 75 -7.33 -21.39 17.20
C THR A 75 -8.62 -20.85 17.82
N LEU A 76 -9.68 -21.66 17.88
CA LEU A 76 -10.96 -21.29 18.49
C LEU A 76 -10.95 -21.45 20.02
N GLU A 77 -10.26 -22.45 20.54
CA GLU A 77 -10.21 -22.77 21.99
C GLU A 77 -10.02 -21.57 22.93
N PRO A 78 -9.18 -20.55 22.65
CA PRO A 78 -9.04 -19.37 23.52
C PRO A 78 -10.06 -18.23 23.27
N VAL A 79 -11.01 -18.37 22.33
CA VAL A 79 -11.91 -17.27 21.89
C VAL A 79 -13.41 -17.59 21.84
N ILE A 80 -13.83 -18.81 22.19
CA ILE A 80 -15.25 -19.23 22.29
C ILE A 80 -15.52 -20.01 23.58
N SER A 81 -16.79 -20.23 23.94
CA SER A 81 -17.15 -21.02 25.13
C SER A 81 -16.84 -22.52 24.97
N GLU A 82 -16.82 -23.27 26.08
CA GLU A 82 -16.62 -24.73 26.04
C GLU A 82 -17.77 -25.47 25.33
N GLU A 83 -19.01 -24.97 25.49
CA GLU A 83 -20.19 -25.47 24.80
C GLU A 83 -20.11 -25.20 23.28
N GLU A 84 -19.73 -23.99 22.88
CA GLU A 84 -19.51 -23.61 21.48
C GLU A 84 -18.39 -24.44 20.84
N LEU A 85 -17.30 -24.67 21.57
CA LEU A 85 -16.18 -25.49 21.13
C LEU A 85 -16.57 -26.96 20.98
N THR A 86 -17.38 -27.48 21.91
CA THR A 86 -17.92 -28.85 21.84
C THR A 86 -18.82 -29.03 20.64
N HIS A 87 -19.77 -28.12 20.42
CA HIS A 87 -20.61 -28.12 19.22
C HIS A 87 -19.78 -28.00 17.93
N THR A 88 -18.75 -27.15 17.92
CA THR A 88 -17.85 -27.00 16.75
C THR A 88 -17.03 -28.27 16.50
N LYS A 89 -16.57 -28.97 17.54
CA LYS A 89 -15.90 -30.28 17.41
C LYS A 89 -16.80 -31.31 16.74
N ASP A 90 -18.10 -31.34 17.05
CA ASP A 90 -19.08 -32.21 16.39
C ASP A 90 -19.25 -31.88 14.90
N LEU A 91 -19.46 -30.60 14.56
CA LEU A 91 -19.57 -30.13 13.17
C LEU A 91 -18.30 -30.48 12.36
N VAL A 92 -17.13 -30.27 12.95
CA VAL A 92 -15.83 -30.55 12.34
C VAL A 92 -15.59 -32.06 12.18
N ARG A 93 -16.06 -32.91 13.11
CA ARG A 93 -16.06 -34.37 12.96
C ARG A 93 -16.89 -34.81 11.76
N ASP A 94 -18.07 -34.23 11.59
CA ASP A 94 -18.96 -34.59 10.48
C ASP A 94 -18.46 -34.06 9.13
N PHE A 95 -17.89 -32.86 9.10
CA PHE A 95 -17.30 -32.29 7.88
C PHE A 95 -16.08 -33.08 7.39
N ARG A 96 -15.27 -33.65 8.29
CA ARG A 96 -14.07 -34.46 7.96
C ARG A 96 -14.35 -35.93 7.62
N LYS A 97 -15.61 -36.40 7.64
CA LYS A 97 -15.95 -37.80 7.32
C LYS A 97 -15.46 -38.20 5.91
N PRO A 98 -14.86 -39.39 5.71
CA PRO A 98 -14.52 -39.90 4.38
C PRO A 98 -15.73 -39.91 3.44
N GLY A 99 -15.58 -39.42 2.20
CA GLY A 99 -16.70 -39.25 1.27
C GLY A 99 -17.69 -38.13 1.61
N GLY A 100 -17.49 -37.42 2.73
CA GLY A 100 -18.34 -36.34 3.22
C GLY A 100 -18.25 -35.04 2.42
N VAL A 101 -18.74 -33.95 3.00
CA VAL A 101 -18.71 -32.63 2.34
C VAL A 101 -17.28 -32.10 2.23
N GLY A 102 -16.50 -32.15 3.32
CA GLY A 102 -15.13 -31.63 3.35
C GLY A 102 -14.20 -32.34 2.36
N ASP A 103 -14.25 -33.68 2.29
CA ASP A 103 -13.47 -34.48 1.34
C ASP A 103 -13.79 -34.12 -0.13
N ARG A 104 -15.07 -33.94 -0.47
CA ARG A 104 -15.49 -33.50 -1.81
C ARG A 104 -15.00 -32.08 -2.15
N LEU A 105 -15.04 -31.16 -1.19
CA LEU A 105 -14.54 -29.79 -1.37
C LEU A 105 -13.01 -29.75 -1.49
N GLN A 106 -12.28 -30.49 -0.66
CA GLN A 106 -10.82 -30.64 -0.72
C GLN A 106 -10.36 -31.13 -2.10
N LYS A 107 -10.95 -32.21 -2.61
CA LYS A 107 -10.71 -32.73 -3.97
C LYS A 107 -11.03 -31.71 -5.07
N GLY A 108 -11.97 -30.79 -4.82
CA GLY A 108 -12.27 -29.65 -5.68
C GLY A 108 -11.17 -28.58 -5.68
N LEU A 109 -10.67 -28.19 -4.49
CA LEU A 109 -9.56 -27.24 -4.34
C LEU A 109 -8.28 -27.75 -4.98
N GLU A 110 -7.91 -29.00 -4.72
CA GLU A 110 -6.74 -29.65 -5.33
C GLU A 110 -6.85 -29.73 -6.86
N ARG A 111 -8.06 -29.96 -7.39
CA ARG A 111 -8.33 -29.94 -8.83
C ARG A 111 -8.22 -28.52 -9.41
N LYS A 112 -8.59 -27.47 -8.66
CA LYS A 112 -8.38 -26.06 -9.08
C LYS A 112 -6.90 -25.72 -9.06
N ALA A 113 -6.15 -26.13 -8.04
CA ALA A 113 -4.70 -25.95 -7.95
C ALA A 113 -3.93 -26.60 -9.12
N ARG A 114 -4.32 -27.80 -9.56
CA ARG A 114 -3.74 -28.42 -10.77
C ARG A 114 -4.09 -27.72 -12.10
N LYS A 115 -5.03 -26.77 -12.10
CA LYS A 115 -5.56 -26.10 -13.30
C LYS A 115 -5.32 -24.59 -13.34
N THR A 116 -4.64 -24.02 -12.34
CA THR A 116 -4.44 -22.57 -12.19
C THR A 116 -3.06 -22.28 -11.63
N GLU A 117 -2.45 -21.16 -12.02
CA GLU A 117 -1.14 -20.73 -11.48
C GLU A 117 -1.21 -20.53 -9.96
N ASN A 118 -2.34 -20.02 -9.46
CA ASN A 118 -2.66 -19.90 -8.04
C ASN A 118 -4.16 -20.12 -7.86
N TRP A 119 -4.55 -21.09 -7.04
CA TRP A 119 -5.96 -21.46 -6.87
C TRP A 119 -6.78 -20.44 -6.06
N LEU A 120 -6.12 -19.56 -5.31
CA LEU A 120 -6.76 -18.62 -4.40
C LEU A 120 -6.79 -17.18 -4.94
N SER A 121 -5.85 -16.78 -5.81
CA SER A 121 -5.62 -15.38 -6.20
C SER A 121 -6.86 -14.65 -6.72
N GLU A 122 -7.60 -15.24 -7.66
CA GLU A 122 -8.83 -14.68 -8.23
C GLU A 122 -9.92 -14.54 -7.16
N TRP A 123 -10.10 -15.58 -6.33
CA TRP A 123 -11.10 -15.58 -5.27
C TRP A 123 -10.77 -14.54 -4.20
N TRP A 124 -9.53 -14.48 -3.72
CA TRP A 124 -9.07 -13.50 -2.76
C TRP A 124 -9.26 -12.06 -3.26
N LEU A 125 -8.80 -11.77 -4.48
CA LEU A 125 -8.98 -10.44 -5.08
C LEU A 125 -10.46 -10.06 -5.13
N LYS A 126 -11.30 -11.00 -5.57
CA LYS A 126 -12.74 -10.80 -5.71
C LYS A 126 -13.44 -10.60 -4.37
N THR A 127 -13.23 -11.47 -3.38
CA THR A 127 -13.96 -11.44 -2.11
C THR A 127 -13.44 -10.37 -1.16
N ALA A 128 -12.12 -10.24 -1.00
CA ALA A 128 -11.53 -9.31 -0.04
C ALA A 128 -11.61 -7.84 -0.49
N TYR A 129 -11.58 -7.57 -1.81
CA TYR A 129 -11.49 -6.20 -2.32
C TYR A 129 -12.60 -5.80 -3.29
N LEU A 130 -12.80 -6.54 -4.40
CA LEU A 130 -13.67 -6.08 -5.49
C LEU A 130 -15.17 -6.15 -5.15
N ALA A 131 -15.57 -7.20 -4.43
CA ALA A 131 -16.92 -7.37 -3.89
C ALA A 131 -17.11 -6.68 -2.52
N TYR A 132 -16.04 -6.19 -1.88
CA TYR A 132 -16.16 -5.38 -0.67
C TYR A 132 -16.72 -4.00 -1.02
N ARG A 133 -17.83 -3.61 -0.36
CA ARG A 133 -18.66 -2.46 -0.78
C ARG A 133 -18.58 -1.24 0.14
N LEU A 134 -18.00 -1.36 1.33
CA LEU A 134 -17.68 -0.18 2.16
C LEU A 134 -16.71 0.75 1.42
N PRO A 135 -16.67 2.06 1.77
CA PRO A 135 -15.67 2.99 1.26
C PRO A 135 -14.25 2.40 1.25
N VAL A 136 -13.44 2.75 0.24
CA VAL A 136 -12.02 2.36 0.26
C VAL A 136 -11.23 3.17 1.28
N VAL A 137 -11.60 4.45 1.46
CA VAL A 137 -11.08 5.33 2.51
C VAL A 137 -11.40 4.70 3.88
N ILE A 138 -10.40 4.69 4.78
CA ILE A 138 -10.40 4.02 6.10
C ILE A 138 -10.51 2.49 6.04
N HIS A 139 -11.49 1.91 5.33
CA HIS A 139 -11.80 0.47 5.45
C HIS A 139 -10.99 -0.46 4.52
N SER A 140 -10.24 0.06 3.53
CA SER A 140 -9.49 -0.79 2.59
C SER A 140 -8.16 -0.22 2.10
N SER A 141 -8.01 1.10 2.02
CA SER A 141 -6.78 1.78 1.57
C SER A 141 -5.94 2.18 2.78
N PRO A 142 -4.75 1.58 3.00
CA PRO A 142 -3.87 1.97 4.11
C PRO A 142 -3.18 3.31 3.85
N GLY A 143 -3.17 4.20 4.84
CA GLY A 143 -2.34 5.40 4.86
C GLY A 143 -0.92 5.11 5.39
N VAL A 144 0.09 5.87 4.92
CA VAL A 144 1.50 5.72 5.32
C VAL A 144 2.12 7.09 5.59
N VAL A 145 2.35 7.42 6.86
CA VAL A 145 3.05 8.65 7.24
C VAL A 145 4.56 8.46 7.08
N LEU A 146 5.15 9.17 6.11
CA LEU A 146 6.60 9.24 5.91
C LEU A 146 7.27 10.21 6.92
N PRO A 147 8.61 10.18 7.09
CA PRO A 147 9.32 11.17 7.90
C PRO A 147 8.97 12.60 7.48
N LYS A 148 8.77 13.48 8.47
CA LYS A 148 8.52 14.91 8.22
C LYS A 148 9.74 15.53 7.55
N GLN A 149 9.50 16.28 6.48
CA GLN A 149 10.54 17.00 5.74
C GLN A 149 10.81 18.38 6.36
N ASP A 150 11.94 18.97 5.99
CA ASP A 150 12.49 20.22 6.53
C ASP A 150 12.15 21.48 5.70
N PHE A 151 11.36 21.35 4.63
CA PHE A 151 10.90 22.51 3.87
C PHE A 151 10.04 23.46 4.72
N LEU A 152 10.29 24.76 4.58
CA LEU A 152 9.61 25.81 5.33
C LEU A 152 8.61 26.63 4.49
N ASP A 153 8.65 26.48 3.17
CA ASP A 153 7.84 27.24 2.23
C ASP A 153 7.33 26.38 1.05
N ARG A 154 6.53 27.01 0.18
CA ARG A 154 6.02 26.43 -1.07
C ARG A 154 7.14 25.96 -1.99
N GLN A 155 8.25 26.70 -2.10
CA GLN A 155 9.32 26.34 -3.03
C GLN A 155 9.95 25.02 -2.60
N GLY A 156 10.26 24.87 -1.31
CA GLY A 156 10.75 23.62 -0.72
C GLY A 156 9.74 22.47 -0.85
N GLN A 157 8.44 22.72 -0.63
CA GLN A 157 7.37 21.71 -0.84
C GLN A 157 7.36 21.20 -2.28
N LEU A 158 7.38 22.09 -3.28
CA LEU A 158 7.37 21.71 -4.70
C LEU A 158 8.70 21.07 -5.13
N ARG A 159 9.84 21.49 -4.56
CA ARG A 159 11.15 20.85 -4.78
C ARG A 159 11.19 19.43 -4.22
N PHE A 160 10.60 19.19 -3.04
CA PHE A 160 10.46 17.86 -2.48
C PHE A 160 9.51 16.98 -3.33
N ALA A 161 8.36 17.52 -3.74
CA ALA A 161 7.42 16.81 -4.62
C ALA A 161 8.07 16.41 -5.96
N ALA A 162 8.87 17.30 -6.57
CA ALA A 162 9.61 17.00 -7.80
C ALA A 162 10.61 15.85 -7.62
N LYS A 163 11.39 15.84 -6.53
CA LYS A 163 12.31 14.74 -6.20
C LYS A 163 11.58 13.41 -5.95
N MET A 164 10.41 13.46 -5.29
CA MET A 164 9.58 12.27 -5.08
C MET A 164 9.03 11.71 -6.40
N ILE A 165 8.67 12.56 -7.35
CA ILE A 165 8.26 12.16 -8.70
C ILE A 165 9.43 11.50 -9.43
N GLU A 166 10.61 12.14 -9.45
CA GLU A 166 11.83 11.61 -10.09
C GLU A 166 12.20 10.22 -9.52
N GLY A 167 12.27 10.07 -8.20
CA GLY A 167 12.55 8.77 -7.55
C GLY A 167 11.50 7.68 -7.83
N ALA A 168 10.22 8.06 -8.02
CA ALA A 168 9.19 7.12 -8.45
C ALA A 168 9.34 6.69 -9.91
N LEU A 169 9.91 7.53 -10.77
CA LEU A 169 10.23 7.22 -12.17
C LEU A 169 11.49 6.36 -12.30
N ASP A 170 12.50 6.55 -11.45
CA ASP A 170 13.64 5.63 -11.31
C ASP A 170 13.16 4.22 -10.93
N PHE A 171 12.24 4.15 -9.96
CA PHE A 171 11.61 2.89 -9.56
C PHE A 171 10.78 2.27 -10.69
N LYS A 172 9.99 3.09 -11.42
CA LYS A 172 9.26 2.63 -12.61
C LYS A 172 10.20 2.09 -13.69
N THR A 173 11.35 2.71 -13.90
CA THR A 173 12.35 2.27 -14.88
C THR A 173 12.85 0.86 -14.55
N MET A 174 13.01 0.53 -13.26
CA MET A 174 13.33 -0.85 -12.83
C MET A 174 12.20 -1.86 -13.11
N ILE A 175 10.93 -1.44 -13.06
CA ILE A 175 9.77 -2.27 -13.41
C ILE A 175 9.70 -2.47 -14.94
N ASP A 176 9.72 -1.39 -15.72
CA ASP A 176 9.58 -1.43 -17.19
C ASP A 176 10.68 -2.31 -17.84
N ASN A 177 11.92 -2.22 -17.31
CA ASN A 177 13.08 -2.97 -17.80
C ASN A 177 13.19 -4.40 -17.24
N GLU A 178 12.29 -4.83 -16.35
CA GLU A 178 12.40 -6.12 -15.63
C GLU A 178 13.72 -6.26 -14.83
N THR A 179 14.26 -5.12 -14.38
CA THR A 179 15.56 -5.04 -13.68
C THR A 179 15.45 -4.95 -12.16
N LEU A 180 14.25 -4.70 -11.62
CA LEU A 180 13.96 -4.72 -10.18
C LEU A 180 14.59 -5.95 -9.48
N PRO A 181 15.35 -5.76 -8.37
CA PRO A 181 15.95 -6.87 -7.64
C PRO A 181 14.91 -7.88 -7.14
N VAL A 182 15.25 -9.16 -7.18
CA VAL A 182 14.42 -10.22 -6.58
C VAL A 182 14.55 -10.15 -5.06
N GLU A 183 13.41 -10.18 -4.37
CA GLU A 183 13.36 -10.26 -2.92
C GLU A 183 13.39 -11.71 -2.41
N TYR A 184 13.89 -11.89 -1.19
CA TYR A 184 14.04 -13.18 -0.54
C TYR A 184 13.58 -13.12 0.92
N LEU A 185 12.94 -14.18 1.41
CA LEU A 185 12.59 -14.38 2.81
C LEU A 185 13.12 -15.75 3.27
N GLY A 186 13.95 -15.78 4.31
CA GLY A 186 14.57 -17.02 4.80
C GLY A 186 15.35 -17.78 3.72
N GLY A 187 16.02 -17.05 2.81
CA GLY A 187 16.74 -17.60 1.67
C GLY A 187 15.85 -18.05 0.48
N LYS A 188 14.52 -17.98 0.59
CA LYS A 188 13.60 -18.37 -0.49
C LYS A 188 13.18 -17.16 -1.34
N PRO A 189 13.17 -17.27 -2.69
CA PRO A 189 12.73 -16.19 -3.57
C PRO A 189 11.24 -15.86 -3.39
N LEU A 190 10.89 -14.59 -3.57
CA LEU A 190 9.51 -14.08 -3.49
C LEU A 190 8.89 -13.79 -4.87
N CYS A 191 7.55 -13.77 -4.89
CA CYS A 191 6.75 -13.38 -6.05
C CYS A 191 6.83 -11.87 -6.28
N MET A 192 7.26 -11.46 -7.48
CA MET A 192 7.47 -10.04 -7.82
C MET A 192 6.22 -9.39 -8.43
N ASN A 193 5.16 -10.15 -8.75
CA ASN A 193 4.01 -9.71 -9.52
C ASN A 193 3.28 -8.47 -8.95
N GLN A 194 3.31 -8.28 -7.63
CA GLN A 194 2.65 -7.15 -6.96
C GLN A 194 3.22 -5.80 -7.42
N TYR A 195 4.56 -5.68 -7.56
CA TYR A 195 5.22 -4.47 -8.06
C TYR A 195 4.75 -4.08 -9.47
N TYR A 196 4.45 -5.06 -10.31
CA TYR A 196 3.95 -4.85 -11.67
C TYR A 196 2.44 -4.56 -11.71
N GLN A 197 1.77 -4.44 -10.56
CA GLN A 197 0.35 -4.06 -10.45
C GLN A 197 0.12 -2.65 -9.86
N ILE A 198 1.10 -2.02 -9.21
CA ILE A 198 0.85 -0.74 -8.51
C ILE A 198 0.81 0.47 -9.44
N LEU A 199 1.79 0.62 -10.35
CA LEU A 199 1.91 1.79 -11.22
C LEU A 199 1.00 1.68 -12.45
N SER A 200 0.53 2.83 -12.95
CA SER A 200 -0.37 2.94 -14.12
C SER A 200 -1.65 2.11 -13.97
N SER A 201 -2.17 2.01 -12.75
CA SER A 201 -3.32 1.18 -12.39
C SER A 201 -4.41 1.97 -11.68
N CYS A 202 -5.66 1.54 -11.81
CA CYS A 202 -6.78 2.16 -11.13
C CYS A 202 -7.89 1.16 -10.80
N ARG A 203 -8.63 1.40 -9.70
CA ARG A 203 -9.80 0.62 -9.30
C ARG A 203 -11.07 1.28 -9.83
N ILE A 204 -11.72 0.63 -10.80
CA ILE A 204 -12.91 1.14 -11.48
C ILE A 204 -14.16 0.69 -10.70
N PRO A 205 -15.07 1.61 -10.32
CA PRO A 205 -16.27 1.26 -9.57
C PRO A 205 -17.27 0.53 -10.47
N GLY A 206 -17.86 -0.56 -9.97
CA GLY A 206 -18.88 -1.32 -10.70
C GLY A 206 -20.14 -1.58 -9.86
N PRO A 207 -21.30 -1.84 -10.50
CA PRO A 207 -22.59 -1.88 -9.81
C PRO A 207 -22.78 -3.09 -8.88
N LYS A 208 -22.09 -4.21 -9.13
CA LYS A 208 -22.11 -5.42 -8.30
C LYS A 208 -20.77 -5.70 -7.62
N HIS A 209 -19.69 -5.50 -8.35
CA HIS A 209 -18.31 -5.59 -7.91
C HIS A 209 -17.50 -4.56 -8.70
N ASP A 210 -16.40 -4.08 -8.12
CA ASP A 210 -15.45 -3.22 -8.80
C ASP A 210 -14.52 -4.06 -9.70
N SER A 211 -13.71 -3.41 -10.52
CA SER A 211 -12.61 -4.03 -11.25
C SER A 211 -11.31 -3.24 -11.06
N VAL A 212 -10.19 -3.79 -11.53
CA VAL A 212 -8.90 -3.10 -11.58
C VAL A 212 -8.40 -3.12 -13.02
N VAL A 213 -7.97 -1.96 -13.50
CA VAL A 213 -7.29 -1.79 -14.78
C VAL A 213 -5.81 -1.53 -14.54
N ASN A 214 -4.96 -2.02 -15.43
CA ASN A 214 -3.51 -1.78 -15.42
C ASN A 214 -3.08 -1.45 -16.85
N TYR A 215 -2.71 -0.19 -17.07
CA TYR A 215 -2.36 0.36 -18.38
C TYR A 215 -0.87 0.20 -18.74
N ALA A 216 0.00 -0.16 -17.78
CA ALA A 216 1.41 -0.46 -18.07
C ALA A 216 1.58 -1.67 -19.00
N LYS A 217 0.60 -2.58 -19.02
CA LYS A 217 0.54 -3.78 -19.89
C LYS A 217 -0.01 -3.49 -21.31
N GLY A 218 -0.32 -2.23 -21.64
CA GLY A 218 -0.90 -1.83 -22.93
C GLY A 218 0.11 -1.67 -24.07
N LYS A 219 -0.39 -1.46 -25.31
CA LYS A 219 0.46 -1.20 -26.50
C LYS A 219 1.31 0.08 -26.40
N LYS A 220 0.86 1.05 -25.59
CA LYS A 220 1.58 2.27 -25.24
C LYS A 220 1.40 2.46 -23.73
N SER A 221 2.49 2.39 -22.97
CA SER A 221 2.48 2.67 -21.54
C SER A 221 2.21 4.17 -21.31
N PRO A 222 1.47 4.55 -20.25
CA PRO A 222 1.28 5.95 -19.89
C PRO A 222 2.61 6.65 -19.55
N THR A 223 2.73 7.91 -19.96
CA THR A 223 3.90 8.78 -19.78
C THR A 223 3.60 10.00 -18.89
N HIS A 224 2.44 10.01 -18.23
CA HIS A 224 1.96 11.14 -17.44
C HIS A 224 1.60 10.72 -16.01
N ILE A 225 1.76 11.65 -15.07
CA ILE A 225 1.16 11.57 -13.73
C ILE A 225 -0.08 12.47 -13.68
N THR A 226 -0.87 12.33 -12.61
CA THR A 226 -1.87 13.34 -12.25
C THR A 226 -1.37 14.13 -11.05
N VAL A 227 -1.49 15.45 -11.10
CA VAL A 227 -1.24 16.33 -9.94
C VAL A 227 -2.58 16.91 -9.49
N VAL A 228 -2.84 16.94 -8.19
CA VAL A 228 -4.05 17.50 -7.59
C VAL A 228 -3.65 18.63 -6.65
N HIS A 229 -4.20 19.83 -6.87
CA HIS A 229 -4.02 20.99 -5.99
C HIS A 229 -5.35 21.75 -5.94
N ASN A 230 -5.82 22.11 -4.73
CA ASN A 230 -7.12 22.77 -4.51
C ASN A 230 -8.26 22.13 -5.33
N PHE A 231 -8.38 20.80 -5.18
CA PHE A 231 -9.35 19.91 -5.83
C PHE A 231 -9.29 19.82 -7.37
N GLN A 232 -8.37 20.52 -8.02
CA GLN A 232 -8.21 20.55 -9.46
C GLN A 232 -7.16 19.53 -9.90
N PHE A 233 -7.51 18.74 -10.90
CA PHE A 233 -6.69 17.65 -11.44
C PHE A 233 -5.97 18.11 -12.71
N PHE A 234 -4.66 17.88 -12.77
CA PHE A 234 -3.79 18.28 -13.88
C PHE A 234 -3.08 17.06 -14.46
N GLN A 235 -3.08 16.93 -15.79
CA GLN A 235 -2.17 16.02 -16.47
C GLN A 235 -0.78 16.64 -16.51
N LEU A 236 0.23 15.90 -16.06
CA LEU A 236 1.63 16.27 -16.20
C LEU A 236 2.36 15.14 -16.90
N ASP A 237 2.76 15.36 -18.16
CA ASP A 237 3.70 14.47 -18.83
C ASP A 237 5.06 14.54 -18.13
N VAL A 238 5.62 13.38 -17.80
CA VAL A 238 6.88 13.24 -17.04
C VAL A 238 7.98 12.56 -17.85
N TYR A 239 7.77 12.45 -19.17
CA TYR A 239 8.75 12.03 -20.14
C TYR A 239 8.82 13.04 -21.29
N SER A 240 10.03 13.30 -21.77
CA SER A 240 10.32 14.05 -22.99
C SER A 240 9.90 13.29 -24.24
N SER A 241 9.87 13.97 -25.39
CA SER A 241 9.52 13.38 -26.70
C SER A 241 10.47 12.27 -27.18
N ASP A 242 11.70 12.23 -26.67
CA ASP A 242 12.69 11.17 -26.90
C ASP A 242 12.51 9.95 -25.98
N GLY A 243 11.59 10.01 -25.01
CA GLY A 243 11.34 8.97 -24.01
C GLY A 243 12.24 9.04 -22.78
N SER A 244 13.09 10.06 -22.62
CA SER A 244 13.81 10.32 -21.36
C SER A 244 12.85 10.84 -20.28
N PRO A 245 13.00 10.46 -19.00
CA PRO A 245 12.23 11.06 -17.90
C PRO A 245 12.64 12.52 -17.70
N LEU A 246 11.70 13.37 -17.27
CA LEU A 246 12.00 14.75 -16.87
C LEU A 246 12.84 14.78 -15.59
N THR A 247 13.77 15.73 -15.50
CA THR A 247 14.57 15.96 -14.28
C THR A 247 13.76 16.66 -13.19
N THR A 248 14.22 16.57 -11.93
CA THR A 248 13.67 17.33 -10.79
C THR A 248 13.46 18.82 -11.10
N ASP A 249 14.38 19.49 -11.83
CA ASP A 249 14.23 20.89 -12.21
C ASP A 249 13.09 21.12 -13.21
N GLN A 250 12.99 20.26 -14.23
CA GLN A 250 11.93 20.35 -15.25
C GLN A 250 10.54 20.07 -14.66
N ILE A 251 10.46 19.08 -13.75
CA ILE A 251 9.24 18.74 -13.01
C ILE A 251 8.84 19.90 -12.09
N PHE A 252 9.78 20.45 -11.32
CA PHE A 252 9.55 21.61 -10.44
C PHE A 252 8.92 22.79 -11.20
N ILE A 253 9.46 23.15 -12.37
CA ILE A 253 8.90 24.22 -13.22
C ILE A 253 7.45 23.93 -13.64
N GLN A 254 7.08 22.67 -13.91
CA GLN A 254 5.69 22.35 -14.24
C GLN A 254 4.79 22.40 -13.00
N LEU A 255 5.28 21.96 -11.83
CA LEU A 255 4.55 22.05 -10.57
C LEU A 255 4.25 23.51 -10.18
N GLU A 256 5.18 24.45 -10.41
CA GLU A 256 4.94 25.88 -10.20
C GLU A 256 3.81 26.42 -11.10
N LYS A 257 3.79 26.02 -12.39
CA LYS A 257 2.69 26.38 -13.31
C LYS A 257 1.35 25.83 -12.82
N ILE A 258 1.33 24.56 -12.41
CA ILE A 258 0.13 23.90 -11.88
C ILE A 258 -0.39 24.65 -10.65
N TRP A 259 0.48 24.92 -9.68
CA TRP A 259 0.15 25.65 -8.46
C TRP A 259 -0.46 27.02 -8.76
N ASN A 260 0.22 27.82 -9.59
CA ASN A 260 -0.23 29.17 -9.96
C ASN A 260 -1.54 29.17 -10.77
N THR A 261 -1.84 28.08 -11.48
CA THR A 261 -3.11 27.90 -12.21
C THR A 261 -4.28 27.51 -11.28
N SER A 262 -4.00 26.98 -10.08
CA SER A 262 -4.98 26.43 -9.15
C SER A 262 -4.97 27.11 -7.77
N LEU A 263 -4.62 28.39 -7.71
CA LEU A 263 -4.60 29.18 -6.46
C LEU A 263 -5.98 29.31 -5.79
N GLN A 264 -7.06 29.21 -6.56
CA GLN A 264 -8.43 29.34 -6.06
C GLN A 264 -9.03 27.99 -5.66
N THR A 265 -9.67 27.94 -4.49
CA THR A 265 -10.40 26.78 -3.94
C THR A 265 -11.88 26.77 -4.37
N ASN A 266 -12.21 27.41 -5.49
CA ASN A 266 -13.59 27.65 -5.96
C ASN A 266 -14.14 26.56 -6.91
N LYS A 267 -13.55 25.37 -6.90
CA LYS A 267 -13.98 24.23 -7.72
C LYS A 267 -14.59 23.14 -6.85
N GLU A 268 -15.65 22.52 -7.38
CA GLU A 268 -16.29 21.38 -6.74
C GLU A 268 -15.29 20.24 -6.51
N PRO A 269 -15.25 19.63 -5.30
CA PRO A 269 -14.28 18.60 -4.96
C PRO A 269 -14.66 17.23 -5.55
N ILE A 270 -14.73 17.11 -6.88
CA ILE A 270 -15.19 15.90 -7.60
C ILE A 270 -14.47 14.62 -7.14
N GLY A 271 -13.19 14.73 -6.75
CA GLY A 271 -12.42 13.62 -6.18
C GLY A 271 -13.05 12.99 -4.91
N ILE A 272 -13.80 13.75 -4.11
CA ILE A 272 -14.46 13.27 -2.89
C ILE A 272 -15.50 12.18 -3.17
N LEU A 273 -16.05 12.12 -4.38
CA LEU A 273 -17.02 11.08 -4.75
C LEU A 273 -16.42 9.67 -4.65
N THR A 274 -15.08 9.54 -4.75
CA THR A 274 -14.35 8.27 -4.62
C THR A 274 -14.34 7.71 -3.19
N SER A 275 -14.55 8.55 -2.17
CA SER A 275 -14.61 8.15 -0.75
C SER A 275 -15.98 7.61 -0.32
N ASN A 276 -16.98 7.64 -1.20
CA ASN A 276 -18.32 7.13 -0.89
C ASN A 276 -18.36 5.58 -0.93
N HIS A 277 -19.41 5.00 -0.33
CA HIS A 277 -19.73 3.58 -0.41
C HIS A 277 -19.77 3.12 -1.88
N ARG A 278 -19.20 1.95 -2.20
CA ARG A 278 -18.87 1.58 -3.59
C ARG A 278 -20.09 1.49 -4.51
N ASN A 279 -21.26 1.14 -3.97
CA ASN A 279 -22.51 1.16 -4.76
C ASN A 279 -22.99 2.59 -5.08
N SER A 280 -22.77 3.54 -4.18
CA SER A 280 -23.09 4.96 -4.39
C SER A 280 -22.11 5.58 -5.38
N TRP A 281 -20.81 5.32 -5.20
CA TRP A 281 -19.78 5.76 -6.15
C TRP A 281 -19.99 5.16 -7.53
N ALA A 282 -20.31 3.87 -7.68
CA ALA A 282 -20.61 3.27 -8.99
C ALA A 282 -21.79 3.95 -9.72
N LYS A 283 -22.83 4.39 -9.00
CA LYS A 283 -23.94 5.18 -9.59
C LYS A 283 -23.48 6.58 -10.01
N ALA A 284 -22.76 7.28 -9.13
CA ALA A 284 -22.27 8.63 -9.40
C ALA A 284 -21.23 8.67 -10.53
N TYR A 285 -20.27 7.75 -10.53
CA TYR A 285 -19.29 7.55 -11.60
C TYR A 285 -19.95 7.34 -12.96
N ASN A 286 -20.92 6.42 -13.06
CA ASN A 286 -21.65 6.16 -14.30
C ASN A 286 -22.48 7.37 -14.79
N ASN A 287 -22.79 8.33 -13.92
CA ASN A 287 -23.40 9.59 -14.33
C ASN A 287 -22.34 10.64 -14.73
N LEU A 288 -21.24 10.73 -13.98
CA LEU A 288 -20.12 11.64 -14.23
C LEU A 288 -19.54 11.46 -15.64
N ILE A 289 -19.28 10.20 -16.04
CA ILE A 289 -18.68 9.86 -17.35
C ILE A 289 -19.66 9.90 -18.54
N LYS A 290 -20.88 10.40 -18.37
CA LYS A 290 -21.80 10.67 -19.50
C LYS A 290 -21.37 11.90 -20.28
N ASP A 291 -20.90 12.93 -19.58
CA ASP A 291 -20.27 14.08 -20.21
C ASP A 291 -18.91 13.71 -20.81
N LYS A 292 -18.61 14.27 -21.98
CA LYS A 292 -17.38 13.97 -22.73
C LYS A 292 -16.14 14.47 -21.98
N THR A 293 -16.15 15.70 -21.48
CA THR A 293 -15.01 16.34 -20.80
C THR A 293 -14.69 15.62 -19.50
N ASN A 294 -15.72 15.27 -18.72
CA ASN A 294 -15.59 14.48 -17.50
C ASN A 294 -15.03 13.10 -17.79
N LYS A 295 -15.54 12.41 -18.83
CA LYS A 295 -15.06 11.09 -19.24
C LYS A 295 -13.60 11.11 -19.69
N GLU A 296 -13.19 12.13 -20.43
CA GLU A 296 -11.79 12.32 -20.85
C GLU A 296 -10.89 12.60 -19.64
N SER A 297 -11.31 13.50 -18.74
CA SER A 297 -10.59 13.82 -17.49
C SER A 297 -10.42 12.60 -16.58
N VAL A 298 -11.50 11.86 -16.33
CA VAL A 298 -11.50 10.61 -15.54
C VAL A 298 -10.55 9.58 -16.17
N ARG A 299 -10.60 9.40 -17.50
CA ARG A 299 -9.72 8.46 -18.20
C ARG A 299 -8.25 8.87 -18.13
N THR A 300 -7.94 10.16 -18.06
CA THR A 300 -6.58 10.66 -17.83
C THR A 300 -6.12 10.33 -16.41
N ILE A 301 -6.97 10.50 -15.39
CA ILE A 301 -6.68 10.12 -14.00
C ILE A 301 -6.42 8.61 -13.90
N GLU A 302 -7.34 7.78 -14.42
CA GLU A 302 -7.26 6.31 -14.39
C GLU A 302 -6.00 5.75 -15.05
N LYS A 303 -5.50 6.43 -16.08
CA LYS A 303 -4.29 6.05 -16.82
C LYS A 303 -2.99 6.57 -16.22
N SER A 304 -3.04 7.55 -15.32
CA SER A 304 -1.82 8.16 -14.79
C SER A 304 -0.92 7.13 -14.12
N ILE A 305 0.40 7.32 -14.21
CA ILE A 305 1.37 6.39 -13.61
C ILE A 305 1.15 6.32 -12.09
N PHE A 306 0.92 7.48 -11.47
CA PHE A 306 0.44 7.68 -10.10
C PHE A 306 -0.13 9.11 -9.99
N THR A 307 -0.70 9.42 -8.82
CA THR A 307 -1.22 10.76 -8.47
C THR A 307 -0.38 11.40 -7.38
N VAL A 308 -0.13 12.71 -7.47
CA VAL A 308 0.50 13.54 -6.44
C VAL A 308 -0.51 14.54 -5.92
N CYS A 309 -0.78 14.53 -4.61
CA CYS A 309 -1.59 15.54 -3.94
C CYS A 309 -0.69 16.63 -3.36
N LEU A 310 -0.93 17.88 -3.76
CA LEU A 310 -0.30 19.07 -3.19
C LEU A 310 -1.27 19.65 -2.17
N ASP A 311 -1.16 19.17 -0.94
CA ASP A 311 -2.10 19.50 0.13
C ASP A 311 -1.89 20.92 0.69
N ALA A 312 -3.00 21.54 1.10
CA ALA A 312 -3.00 22.78 1.84
C ALA A 312 -2.54 22.58 3.30
N PRO A 313 -2.01 23.61 3.97
CA PRO A 313 -1.69 23.54 5.39
C PRO A 313 -2.92 23.23 6.24
N ILE A 314 -2.83 22.22 7.11
CA ILE A 314 -3.86 21.97 8.13
C ILE A 314 -3.87 23.08 9.20
N PRO A 315 -5.03 23.34 9.84
CA PRO A 315 -5.08 24.19 11.03
C PRO A 315 -4.06 23.76 12.08
N ARG A 316 -3.45 24.72 12.78
CA ARG A 316 -2.50 24.40 13.86
C ARG A 316 -3.22 23.60 14.95
N VAL A 317 -2.57 22.53 15.39
CA VAL A 317 -3.00 21.66 16.48
C VAL A 317 -1.86 21.53 17.48
N SER A 318 -2.17 21.10 18.71
CA SER A 318 -1.17 20.83 19.73
C SER A 318 -0.32 19.61 19.38
N ASP A 319 0.93 19.59 19.86
CA ASP A 319 1.92 18.59 19.47
C ASP A 319 1.55 17.15 19.86
N ASP A 320 0.76 16.99 20.92
CA ASP A 320 0.24 15.70 21.41
C ASP A 320 -0.74 15.05 20.42
N VAL A 321 -1.56 15.84 19.71
CA VAL A 321 -2.51 15.35 18.70
C VAL A 321 -1.97 15.44 17.27
N TYR A 322 -0.81 16.07 17.03
CA TYR A 322 -0.27 16.31 15.69
C TYR A 322 -0.17 15.03 14.85
N LYS A 323 0.39 13.95 15.42
CA LYS A 323 0.51 12.65 14.71
C LYS A 323 -0.85 12.08 14.30
N SER A 324 -1.83 12.13 15.20
CA SER A 324 -3.19 11.64 14.95
C SER A 324 -3.93 12.51 13.93
N ARG A 325 -3.66 13.82 13.90
CA ARG A 325 -4.25 14.77 12.95
C ARG A 325 -3.65 14.65 11.55
N VAL A 326 -2.34 14.43 11.44
CA VAL A 326 -1.67 14.09 10.17
C VAL A 326 -2.18 12.74 9.64
N ALA A 327 -2.32 11.73 10.50
CA ALA A 327 -2.89 10.44 10.09
C ALA A 327 -4.35 10.55 9.62
N ALA A 328 -5.13 11.49 10.16
CA ALA A 328 -6.53 11.74 9.75
C ALA A 328 -6.67 12.64 8.50
N GLN A 329 -5.57 13.19 7.98
CA GLN A 329 -5.54 13.90 6.70
C GLN A 329 -5.39 12.95 5.50
N MET A 330 -4.87 11.74 5.74
CA MET A 330 -4.57 10.70 4.74
C MET A 330 -5.78 9.85 4.33
#